data_AF-A0A7W0YLD2-F1
#
_entry.id   AF-A0A7W0YLD2-F1
#
_cell.length_a   1.000
_cell.length_b   1.000
_cell.length_c   1.000
_cell.angle_alpha   90.00
_cell.angle_beta   90.00
_cell.angle_gamma   90.00
#
_symmetry.space_group_name_H-M   'P 1'
#
loop_
_entity.id
_entity.type
_entity.pdbx_description
1 polymer ?
#
loop_
_entity_poly.entity_id
_entity_poly.type
_entity_poly.pdbx_seq_one_letter_code
_entity_poly.pdbx_strand_id
1 'polypeptide(L)'
;GYPTATIGGGVACNRTLAARMAARLAGAARVSVASPRLNTDNAAMIAAAGAWRLDRGERSGWDLEPRDDLPIPGLLPPSHASGTTS
;
A
#
# COMPACT_ATOMS: atom_id res chain seq x y z
N GLY A 1 -14.35 -10.45 -3.01
CA GLY A 1 -12.92 -10.35 -2.68
C GLY A 1 -12.21 -9.52 -3.75
N TYR A 2 -10.99 -9.05 -3.49
CA TYR A 2 -10.20 -8.30 -4.48
C TYR A 2 -9.38 -9.25 -5.37
N PRO A 3 -9.36 -9.09 -6.70
CA PRO A 3 -8.65 -10.01 -7.60
C PRO A 3 -7.13 -9.83 -7.60
N THR A 4 -6.63 -8.77 -6.97
CA THR A 4 -5.20 -8.48 -6.84
C THR A 4 -4.89 -8.06 -5.40
N ALA A 5 -3.81 -8.60 -4.86
CA ALA A 5 -3.20 -8.19 -3.60
C ALA A 5 -1.84 -7.56 -3.90
N THR A 6 -1.67 -6.28 -3.59
CA THR A 6 -0.38 -5.59 -3.73
C THR A 6 0.35 -5.63 -2.40
N ILE A 7 1.64 -6.00 -2.43
CA ILE A 7 2.54 -5.87 -1.28
C ILE A 7 3.62 -4.83 -1.61
N GLY A 8 3.86 -3.92 -0.68
CA GLY A 8 4.82 -2.81 -0.81
C GLY A 8 5.67 -2.64 0.45
N GLY A 9 6.65 -1.74 0.38
CA GLY A 9 7.64 -1.52 1.43
C GLY A 9 8.91 -2.35 1.24
N GLY A 10 9.99 -2.00 1.95
CA GLY A 10 11.31 -2.61 1.74
C GLY A 10 11.34 -4.13 1.91
N VAL A 11 10.51 -4.69 2.79
CA VAL A 11 10.42 -6.15 3.02
C VAL A 11 9.74 -6.87 1.84
N ALA A 12 8.91 -6.19 1.05
CA ALA A 12 8.28 -6.78 -0.14
C ALA A 12 9.30 -7.21 -1.22
N CYS A 13 10.54 -6.70 -1.15
CA CYS A 13 11.66 -7.16 -1.98
C CYS A 13 12.13 -8.58 -1.66
N ASN A 14 11.69 -9.16 -0.53
CA ASN A 14 12.03 -10.54 -0.15
C ASN A 14 11.30 -11.54 -1.05
N ARG A 15 12.05 -12.24 -1.90
CA ARG A 15 11.52 -13.25 -2.83
C ARG A 15 10.76 -14.38 -2.13
N THR A 16 11.24 -14.82 -0.97
CA THR A 16 10.56 -15.86 -0.17
C THR A 16 9.21 -15.36 0.32
N LEU A 17 9.12 -14.10 0.79
CA LEU A 17 7.85 -13.50 1.18
C LEU A 17 6.86 -13.47 0.01
N ALA A 18 7.27 -12.93 -1.14
CA ALA A 18 6.41 -12.84 -2.32
C ALA A 18 5.89 -14.22 -2.77
N ALA A 19 6.77 -15.22 -2.83
CA ALA A 19 6.40 -16.58 -3.22
C ALA A 19 5.40 -17.23 -2.24
N ARG A 20 5.64 -17.07 -0.94
CA ARG A 20 4.72 -17.58 0.10
C ARG A 20 3.33 -16.94 0.02
N MET A 21 3.27 -15.65 -0.28
CA MET A 21 2.00 -14.92 -0.39
C MET A 21 1.23 -15.33 -1.64
N ALA A 22 1.93 -15.50 -2.77
CA ALA A 22 1.34 -16.01 -4.00
C ALA A 22 0.75 -17.41 -3.80
N ALA A 23 1.47 -18.31 -3.12
CA ALA A 23 0.97 -19.65 -2.81
C ALA A 23 -0.28 -19.60 -1.91
N ARG A 24 -0.28 -18.73 -0.89
CA ARG A 24 -1.39 -18.63 0.06
C ARG A 24 -2.65 -18.00 -0.53
N LEU A 25 -2.50 -17.14 -1.53
CA LEU A 25 -3.60 -16.47 -2.23
C LEU A 25 -3.95 -17.13 -3.58
N ALA A 26 -3.35 -18.28 -3.90
CA ALA A 26 -3.62 -19.02 -5.13
C ALA A 26 -5.13 -19.31 -5.26
N GLY A 27 -5.70 -18.99 -6.42
CA GLY A 27 -7.14 -19.12 -6.68
C GLY A 27 -8.02 -18.00 -6.11
N ALA A 28 -7.51 -17.14 -5.22
CA ALA A 28 -8.25 -16.03 -4.63
C ALA A 28 -7.83 -14.66 -5.19
N ALA A 29 -6.52 -14.43 -5.34
CA ALA A 29 -5.99 -13.16 -5.85
C ALA A 29 -4.58 -13.33 -6.46
N ARG A 30 -4.28 -12.52 -7.47
CA ARG A 30 -2.91 -12.36 -7.97
C ARG A 30 -2.10 -11.48 -7.01
N VAL A 31 -0.91 -11.94 -6.61
CA VAL A 31 0.03 -11.11 -5.85
C VAL A 31 0.83 -10.23 -6.79
N SER A 32 0.84 -8.92 -6.52
CA SER A 32 1.60 -7.91 -7.26
C SER A 32 2.69 -7.32 -6.36
N VAL A 33 3.92 -7.31 -6.84
CA VAL A 33 5.09 -6.76 -6.14
C VAL A 33 5.80 -5.81 -7.10
N ALA A 34 6.13 -4.59 -6.66
CA ALA A 34 6.91 -3.69 -7.49
C ALA A 34 8.37 -4.16 -7.59
N SER A 35 9.13 -3.60 -8.53
CA SER A 35 10.57 -3.86 -8.60
C SER A 35 11.25 -3.35 -7.32
N PRO A 36 12.42 -3.90 -6.92
CA PRO A 36 13.09 -3.47 -5.69
C PRO A 36 13.33 -1.97 -5.60
N ARG A 37 13.72 -1.32 -6.71
CA ARG A 37 13.91 0.14 -6.80
C ARG A 37 12.62 0.94 -6.57
N LEU A 38 11.47 0.33 -6.81
CA LEU A 38 10.14 0.94 -6.66
C LEU A 38 9.41 0.46 -5.39
N ASN A 39 9.98 -0.44 -4.60
CA ASN A 39 9.36 -0.93 -3.36
C ASN A 39 9.81 -0.14 -2.13
N THR A 40 11.01 0.44 -2.17
CA THR A 40 11.53 1.34 -1.12
C THR A 40 11.07 2.77 -1.39
N ASP A 41 11.06 3.62 -0.35
CA ASP A 41 10.71 5.04 -0.48
C ASP A 41 11.53 5.71 -1.57
N ASN A 42 10.84 6.36 -2.51
CA ASN A 42 11.46 7.02 -3.64
C ASN A 42 10.59 8.17 -4.16
N ALA A 43 11.23 9.12 -4.84
CA ALA A 43 10.55 10.29 -5.39
C ALA A 43 9.50 9.94 -6.47
N ALA A 44 9.63 8.80 -7.16
CA ALA A 44 8.66 8.40 -8.17
C ALA A 44 7.29 8.03 -7.57
N MET A 45 7.26 7.44 -6.36
CA MET A 45 6.01 7.22 -5.62
C MET A 45 5.30 8.54 -5.31
N ILE A 46 6.06 9.54 -4.83
CA ILE A 46 5.53 10.86 -4.50
C ILE A 46 5.01 11.56 -5.76
N ALA A 47 5.78 11.52 -6.86
CA ALA A 47 5.37 12.09 -8.13
C ALA A 47 4.10 11.44 -8.69
N ALA A 48 3.99 10.11 -8.66
CA ALA A 48 2.79 9.39 -9.11
C ALA A 48 1.57 9.75 -8.27
N ALA A 49 1.72 9.79 -6.94
CA ALA A 49 0.63 10.18 -6.04
C ALA A 49 0.23 11.66 -6.18
N GLY A 50 1.18 12.54 -6.46
CA GLY A 50 0.94 13.95 -6.75
C GLY A 50 0.21 14.16 -8.08
N ALA A 51 0.65 13.49 -9.15
CA ALA A 51 0.00 13.52 -10.46
C ALA A 51 -1.46 13.02 -10.38
N TRP A 52 -1.70 11.92 -9.66
CA TRP A 52 -3.05 11.40 -9.44
C TRP A 52 -3.98 12.39 -8.73
N ARG A 53 -3.48 13.11 -7.72
CA ARG A 53 -4.25 14.16 -7.01
C ARG A 53 -4.50 15.38 -7.90
N LEU A 54 -3.47 15.82 -8.62
CA LEU A 54 -3.55 16.98 -9.50
C LEU A 54 -4.58 16.77 -10.63
N ASP A 55 -4.63 15.57 -11.22
CA ASP A 55 -5.60 15.20 -12.24
C ASP A 55 -7.07 15.30 -11.75
N ARG A 56 -7.26 15.17 -10.43
CA ARG A 56 -8.55 15.33 -9.75
C ARG A 56 -8.85 16.77 -9.33
N GLY A 57 -7.99 17.71 -9.70
CA GLY A 57 -8.11 19.12 -9.34
C GLY A 57 -7.64 19.46 -7.92
N GLU A 58 -7.07 18.51 -7.18
CA GLU A 58 -6.54 18.75 -5.84
C GLU A 58 -5.25 19.60 -5.92
N ARG A 59 -5.16 20.65 -5.10
CA ARG A 59 -4.01 21.58 -5.03
C ARG A 59 -3.74 21.99 -3.59
N SER A 60 -2.48 22.15 -3.25
CA SER A 60 -2.05 22.71 -1.95
C SER A 60 -1.66 24.18 -2.10
N GLY A 61 -1.90 24.98 -1.07
CA GLY A 61 -1.44 26.35 -0.97
C GLY A 61 0.07 26.46 -0.71
N TRP A 62 0.60 27.68 -0.74
CA TRP A 62 2.02 27.97 -0.44
C TRP A 62 2.37 27.80 1.04
N ASP A 63 1.37 27.71 1.90
CA ASP A 63 1.42 27.54 3.35
C ASP A 63 1.38 26.07 3.80
N LEU A 64 1.58 25.12 2.88
CA LEU A 64 1.59 23.69 3.19
C LEU A 64 2.77 23.33 4.11
N GLU A 65 2.47 22.79 5.28
CA GLU A 65 3.45 22.34 6.27
C GLU A 65 3.50 20.80 6.36
N PRO A 66 4.68 20.17 6.52
CA PRO A 66 4.80 18.75 6.82
C PRO A 66 4.07 18.36 8.11
N ARG A 67 3.50 17.16 8.10
CA ARG A 67 2.90 16.51 9.27
C ARG A 67 3.38 15.07 9.35
N ASP A 68 3.90 14.68 10.51
CA ASP A 68 4.42 13.34 10.79
C ASP A 68 3.36 12.38 11.34
N ASP A 69 2.17 12.89 11.64
CA ASP A 69 1.02 12.17 12.20
C ASP A 69 -0.12 11.92 11.19
N LEU A 70 0.15 12.11 9.89
CA LEU A 70 -0.87 11.94 8.84
C LEU A 70 -1.42 10.50 8.83
N PRO A 71 -2.76 10.31 8.91
CA PRO A 71 -3.34 8.99 8.77
C PRO A 71 -3.14 8.47 7.35
N ILE A 72 -2.92 7.16 7.22
CA ILE A 72 -2.92 6.51 5.91
C ILE A 72 -4.36 6.53 5.36
N PRO A 73 -4.63 7.21 4.23
CA PRO A 73 -5.98 7.33 3.70
C PRO A 73 -6.58 5.95 3.39
N GLY A 74 -7.80 5.71 3.90
CA GLY A 74 -8.50 4.45 3.68
C GLY A 74 -7.97 3.26 4.48
N LEU A 75 -7.01 3.46 5.40
CA LEU A 75 -6.62 2.41 6.33
C LEU A 75 -7.78 2.16 7.30
N LEU A 76 -8.42 1.01 7.15
CA LEU A 76 -9.44 0.56 8.10
C LEU A 76 -8.76 0.03 9.36
N PRO A 77 -9.29 0.33 10.55
CA PRO A 77 -8.81 -0.29 11.77
C PRO A 77 -8.94 -1.82 11.65
N PRO A 78 -8.01 -2.59 12.24
CA PRO A 78 -8.10 -4.04 12.20
C PRO A 78 -9.45 -4.47 12.79
N SER A 79 -10.18 -5.29 12.04
CA SER A 79 -11.36 -5.96 12.58
C SER A 79 -10.87 -6.97 13.62
N HIS A 80 -10.95 -6.62 14.90
CA HIS A 80 -10.82 -7.62 15.95
C HIS A 80 -11.97 -8.61 15.75
N ALA A 81 -11.65 -9.83 15.30
CA ALA A 81 -12.61 -10.92 15.37
C ALA A 81 -12.98 -11.06 16.84
N SER A 82 -14.22 -10.75 17.19
CA SER A 82 -14.77 -11.02 18.51
C SER A 82 -14.68 -12.53 18.71
N GLY A 83 -13.63 -12.97 19.40
CA GLY A 83 -13.49 -14.36 19.79
C GLY A 83 -14.64 -14.68 20.73
N THR A 84 -15.66 -15.35 20.24
CA THR A 84 -16.57 -16.14 21.07
C THR A 84 -15.73 -17.24 21.70
N THR A 85 -15.23 -17.00 22.91
CA THR A 85 -14.89 -18.07 23.85
C THR A 85 -16.20 -18.74 24.25
N SER A 86 -16.38 -19.98 23.82
CA SER A 86 -17.28 -20.96 24.46
C SER A 86 -16.44 -22.11 25.00
#